data_AF-A0A7T7NW70-F1
#
_entry.id   AF-A0A7T7NW70-F1
#
_cell.length_a   1.000
_cell.length_b   1.000
_cell.length_c   1.000
_cell.angle_alpha   90.00
_cell.angle_beta   90.00
_cell.angle_gamma   90.00
#
_symmetry.space_group_name_H-M   'P 1'
#
loop_
_entity.id
_entity.type
_entity.pdbx_description
1 polymer ?
#
loop_
_entity_poly.entity_id
_entity_poly.type
_entity_poly.pdbx_seq_one_letter_code
_entity_poly.pdbx_strand_id
1 'polypeptide(L)'
;MNHQEIIANMSKLEGALDEYAKQRKIGHDASVTLLDEYYNLLIRYFNVINEVENYRLVTQESLRIVPFNIDERFAYIETRKHHYMGYQQMKTLKSELVKMYATYRARHRLL
;
A
#
# COMPACT_ATOMS: atom_id res chain seq x y z
N MET A 1 -2.46 9.08 -12.68
CA MET A 1 -1.50 9.22 -11.57
C MET A 1 -0.44 8.15 -11.77
N ASN A 2 0.80 8.55 -11.98
CA ASN A 2 1.92 7.62 -12.13
C ASN A 2 2.32 7.03 -10.77
N HIS A 3 3.18 6.01 -10.77
CA HIS A 3 3.60 5.32 -9.55
C HIS A 3 4.34 6.22 -8.55
N GLN A 4 5.10 7.23 -9.02
CA GLN A 4 5.83 8.16 -8.15
C GLN A 4 4.88 9.11 -7.42
N GLU A 5 3.86 9.61 -8.13
CA GLU A 5 2.81 10.46 -7.54
C GLU A 5 2.01 9.70 -6.47
N ILE A 6 1.71 8.41 -6.70
CA ILE A 6 1.04 7.57 -5.70
C ILE A 6 1.90 7.45 -4.44
N ILE A 7 3.19 7.13 -4.58
CA ILE A 7 4.11 7.02 -3.44
C ILE A 7 4.22 8.34 -2.68
N ALA A 8 4.33 9.46 -3.40
CA ALA A 8 4.43 10.79 -2.80
C ALA A 8 3.18 11.12 -1.95
N ASN A 9 1.98 10.84 -2.48
CA ASN A 9 0.73 11.04 -1.75
C ASN A 9 0.63 10.13 -0.53
N MET A 10 1.03 8.86 -0.65
CA MET A 10 1.10 7.96 0.51
C MET A 10 2.08 8.45 1.58
N SER A 11 3.24 9.00 1.20
CA SER A 11 4.20 9.58 2.15
C SER A 11 3.65 10.83 2.86
N LYS A 12 2.84 11.64 2.17
CA LYS A 12 2.14 12.78 2.79
C LYS A 12 1.12 12.30 3.82
N LEU A 13 0.32 11.28 3.48
CA LEU A 13 -0.64 10.68 4.40
C LEU A 13 0.05 10.02 5.60
N GLU A 14 1.18 9.34 5.39
CA GLU A 14 2.02 8.81 6.48
C GLU A 14 2.44 9.90 7.46
N GLY A 15 2.84 11.08 6.98
CA GLY A 15 3.18 12.19 7.86
C GLY A 15 2.03 12.59 8.79
N ALA A 16 0.81 12.71 8.27
CA ALA A 16 -0.37 13.02 9.08
C ALA A 16 -0.73 11.86 10.02
N LEU A 17 -0.75 10.62 9.51
CA LEU A 17 -1.08 9.42 10.28
C LEU A 17 -0.05 9.13 11.38
N ASP A 18 1.23 9.46 11.16
CA ASP A 18 2.27 9.32 12.18
C ASP A 18 2.05 10.28 13.36
N GLU A 19 1.49 11.48 13.13
CA GLU A 19 1.08 12.37 14.22
C GLU A 19 -0.11 11.82 15.01
N TYR A 20 -1.11 11.23 14.33
CA TYR A 20 -2.20 10.52 15.01
C TYR A 20 -1.69 9.30 15.79
N ALA A 21 -0.72 8.57 15.24
CA ALA A 21 -0.12 7.41 15.89
C ALA A 21 0.63 7.78 17.18
N LYS A 22 1.44 8.87 17.16
CA LYS A 22 2.11 9.40 18.36
C LYS A 22 1.13 9.75 19.47
N GLN A 23 -0.05 10.24 19.10
CA GLN A 23 -1.12 10.59 20.04
C GLN A 23 -2.04 9.40 20.41
N ARG A 24 -1.77 8.19 19.90
CA ARG A 24 -2.63 7.00 20.03
C ARG A 24 -4.07 7.22 19.52
N LYS A 25 -4.22 8.05 18.49
CA LYS A 25 -5.50 8.44 17.87
C LYS A 25 -5.75 7.77 16.51
N ILE A 26 -4.99 6.76 16.13
CA ILE A 26 -5.30 5.95 14.95
C ILE A 26 -6.64 5.24 15.16
N GLY A 27 -7.54 5.35 14.18
CA GLY A 27 -8.89 4.79 14.24
C GLY A 27 -9.94 5.73 14.83
N HIS A 28 -9.56 6.96 15.14
CA HIS A 28 -10.48 8.00 15.61
C HIS A 28 -10.70 9.07 14.54
N ASP A 29 -11.95 9.53 14.42
CA ASP A 29 -12.41 10.68 13.62
C ASP A 29 -11.70 10.84 12.27
N ALA A 30 -10.90 11.90 12.14
CA ALA A 30 -10.19 12.28 10.92
C ALA A 30 -9.15 11.23 10.46
N SER A 31 -8.59 10.42 11.37
CA SER A 31 -7.62 9.40 10.99
C SER A 31 -8.26 8.27 10.17
N VAL A 32 -9.55 7.97 10.37
CA VAL A 32 -10.27 6.93 9.60
C VAL A 32 -10.28 7.27 8.12
N THR A 33 -10.64 8.51 7.78
CA THR A 33 -10.66 8.98 6.38
C THR A 33 -9.26 8.91 5.75
N LEU A 34 -8.23 9.32 6.50
CA LEU A 34 -6.84 9.25 6.03
C LEU A 34 -6.36 7.81 5.83
N LEU A 35 -6.81 6.87 6.67
CA LEU A 35 -6.48 5.44 6.53
C LEU A 35 -7.17 4.81 5.32
N ASP A 36 -8.42 5.17 5.04
CA ASP A 36 -9.13 4.71 3.84
C ASP A 36 -8.46 5.26 2.57
N GLU A 37 -8.07 6.54 2.55
CA GLU A 37 -7.32 7.11 1.44
C GLU A 37 -5.97 6.41 1.24
N TYR A 38 -5.24 6.16 2.34
CA TYR A 38 -3.98 5.44 2.29
C TYR A 38 -4.14 4.02 1.75
N TYR A 39 -5.15 3.29 2.22
CA TYR A 39 -5.47 1.94 1.74
C TYR A 39 -5.80 1.95 0.24
N ASN A 40 -6.61 2.89 -0.22
CA ASN A 40 -6.96 3.02 -1.64
C ASN A 40 -5.73 3.30 -2.51
N LEU A 41 -4.81 4.16 -2.04
CA LEU A 41 -3.55 4.41 -2.74
C LEU A 41 -2.64 3.18 -2.75
N LEU A 42 -2.60 2.40 -1.67
CA LEU A 42 -1.83 1.17 -1.59
C LEU A 42 -2.33 0.12 -2.60
N ILE A 43 -3.64 -0.09 -2.68
CA ILE A 43 -4.26 -0.98 -3.68
C ILE A 43 -3.99 -0.47 -5.10
N ARG A 44 -4.16 0.83 -5.33
CA ARG A 44 -3.87 1.45 -6.62
C ARG A 44 -2.40 1.27 -7.02
N TYR A 45 -1.48 1.47 -6.08
CA TYR A 45 -0.06 1.25 -6.32
C TYR A 45 0.22 -0.20 -6.74
N PHE A 46 -0.35 -1.16 -6.01
CA PHE A 46 -0.22 -2.59 -6.31
C PHE A 46 -0.72 -2.95 -7.71
N ASN A 47 -1.87 -2.40 -8.11
CA ASN A 47 -2.41 -2.56 -9.47
C ASN A 47 -1.50 -1.96 -10.53
N VAL A 48 -1.05 -0.71 -10.31
CA VAL A 48 -0.20 0.03 -11.27
C VAL A 48 1.12 -0.68 -11.52
N ILE A 49 1.82 -1.14 -10.48
CA ILE A 49 3.13 -1.81 -10.65
C ILE A 49 3.01 -3.21 -11.25
N ASN A 50 1.82 -3.82 -11.18
CA ASN A 50 1.52 -5.10 -11.81
C ASN A 50 0.85 -4.96 -13.17
N GLU A 51 0.62 -3.73 -13.65
CA GLU A 51 -0.02 -3.43 -14.94
C GLU A 51 -1.41 -4.06 -15.09
N VAL A 52 -2.18 -4.11 -14.00
CA VAL A 52 -3.56 -4.61 -13.98
C VAL A 52 -4.53 -3.51 -13.54
N GLU A 53 -5.76 -3.55 -14.03
CA GLU A 53 -6.81 -2.62 -13.59
C GLU A 53 -7.25 -2.95 -12.15
N ASN A 54 -7.50 -4.23 -11.88
CA ASN A 54 -7.93 -4.74 -10.59
C ASN A 54 -7.30 -6.10 -10.31
N TYR A 55 -6.35 -6.15 -9.37
CA TYR A 55 -5.69 -7.40 -8.99
C TYR A 55 -6.66 -8.49 -8.49
N ARG A 56 -7.84 -8.10 -7.98
CA ARG A 56 -8.85 -9.05 -7.47
C ARG A 56 -9.56 -9.83 -8.58
N LEU A 57 -9.39 -9.41 -9.84
CA LEU A 57 -10.02 -10.04 -11.01
C LEU A 57 -9.04 -10.88 -11.84
N VAL A 58 -7.80 -11.03 -11.37
CA VAL A 58 -6.76 -11.79 -12.06
C VAL A 58 -6.19 -12.87 -11.15
N THR A 59 -5.53 -13.87 -11.73
CA THR A 59 -4.83 -14.88 -10.94
C THR A 59 -3.50 -14.32 -10.43
N GLN A 60 -3.05 -14.77 -9.25
CA GLN A 60 -1.77 -14.34 -8.69
C GLN A 60 -0.58 -14.62 -9.62
N GLU A 61 -0.64 -15.70 -10.40
CA GLU A 61 0.38 -16.10 -11.39
C GLU A 61 0.56 -15.05 -12.51
N SER A 62 -0.46 -14.22 -12.77
CA SER A 62 -0.41 -13.14 -13.76
C SER A 62 0.29 -11.88 -13.23
N LEU A 63 0.49 -11.77 -11.92
CA LEU A 63 1.08 -10.60 -11.27
C LEU A 63 2.61 -10.74 -11.23
N ARG A 64 3.31 -9.68 -11.63
CA ARG A 64 4.78 -9.69 -11.74
C ARG A 64 5.48 -9.40 -10.41
N ILE A 65 4.80 -8.71 -9.51
CA ILE A 65 5.35 -8.17 -8.26
C ILE A 65 4.39 -8.51 -7.14
N VAL A 66 4.67 -9.63 -6.48
CA VAL A 66 3.83 -10.19 -5.44
C VAL A 66 4.67 -10.52 -4.20
N PRO A 67 4.47 -9.82 -3.08
CA PRO A 67 5.05 -10.21 -1.80
C PRO A 67 4.54 -11.58 -1.34
N PHE A 68 5.29 -12.23 -0.45
CA PHE A 68 4.85 -13.48 0.17
C PHE A 68 3.52 -13.29 0.93
N ASN A 69 2.60 -14.25 0.81
CA ASN A 69 1.29 -14.26 1.47
C ASN A 69 0.47 -12.98 1.25
N ILE A 70 0.43 -12.49 0.01
CA ILE A 70 -0.22 -11.21 -0.30
C ILE A 70 -1.73 -11.24 -0.01
N ASP A 71 -2.39 -12.38 -0.23
CA ASP A 71 -3.82 -12.53 -0.06
C ASP A 71 -4.20 -12.47 1.42
N GLU A 72 -3.51 -13.22 2.27
CA GLU A 72 -3.70 -13.16 3.73
C GLU A 72 -3.38 -11.78 4.27
N ARG A 73 -2.34 -11.13 3.72
CA ARG A 73 -1.96 -9.78 4.14
C ARG A 73 -3.00 -8.75 3.78
N PHE A 74 -3.57 -8.80 2.57
CA PHE A 74 -4.66 -7.89 2.19
C PHE A 74 -5.93 -8.16 3.00
N ALA A 75 -6.30 -9.42 3.24
CA ALA A 75 -7.41 -9.77 4.11
C ALA A 75 -7.23 -9.23 5.54
N TYR A 76 -6.02 -9.37 6.11
CA TYR A 76 -5.69 -8.78 7.41
C TYR A 76 -5.81 -7.25 7.38
N ILE A 77 -5.22 -6.59 6.38
CA ILE A 77 -5.28 -5.14 6.26
C ILE A 77 -6.72 -4.67 6.13
N GLU A 78 -7.54 -5.30 5.29
CA GLU A 78 -8.92 -4.85 5.04
C GLU A 78 -9.79 -4.93 6.30
N THR A 79 -9.57 -5.96 7.13
CA THR A 79 -10.25 -6.13 8.42
C THR A 79 -9.69 -5.23 9.53
N ARG A 80 -8.46 -4.73 9.39
CA ARG A 80 -7.76 -3.96 10.43
C ARG A 80 -7.34 -2.55 10.02
N LYS A 81 -7.72 -2.05 8.84
CA LYS A 81 -7.18 -0.80 8.24
C LYS A 81 -7.35 0.44 9.10
N HIS A 82 -8.37 0.46 9.97
CA HIS A 82 -8.61 1.56 10.91
C HIS A 82 -7.89 1.39 12.26
N HIS A 83 -7.12 0.33 12.46
CA HIS A 83 -6.34 0.10 13.67
C HIS A 83 -4.87 0.44 13.45
N TYR A 84 -4.16 0.76 14.54
CA TYR A 84 -2.72 1.03 14.52
C TYR A 84 -1.93 -0.08 13.81
N MET A 85 -2.23 -1.35 14.12
CA MET A 85 -1.53 -2.46 13.48
C MET A 85 -1.85 -2.62 11.99
N GLY A 86 -3.08 -2.30 11.56
CA GLY A 86 -3.42 -2.26 10.14
C GLY A 86 -2.62 -1.17 9.42
N TYR A 87 -2.54 0.03 10.01
CA TYR A 87 -1.70 1.11 9.52
C TYR A 87 -0.23 0.68 9.38
N GLN A 88 0.34 0.04 10.41
CA GLN A 88 1.72 -0.46 10.33
C GLN A 88 1.90 -1.50 9.21
N GLN A 89 0.96 -2.44 9.06
CA GLN A 89 1.02 -3.42 7.96
C GLN A 89 0.98 -2.75 6.59
N MET A 90 0.16 -1.71 6.44
CA MET A 90 0.08 -0.92 5.20
C MET A 90 1.41 -0.19 4.89
N LYS A 91 2.07 0.44 5.89
CA LYS A 91 3.40 1.08 5.72
C LYS A 91 4.48 0.07 5.31
N THR A 92 4.50 -1.08 5.97
CA THR A 92 5.47 -2.14 5.69
C THR A 92 5.27 -2.67 4.27
N LEU A 93 4.02 -2.94 3.88
CA LEU A 93 3.69 -3.41 2.53
C LEU A 93 4.09 -2.38 1.45
N LYS A 94 3.80 -1.09 1.65
CA LYS A 94 4.30 -0.02 0.76
C LYS A 94 5.81 -0.15 0.55
N SER A 95 6.57 -0.19 1.65
CA SER A 95 8.03 -0.18 1.61
C SER A 95 8.60 -1.40 0.89
N GLU A 96 7.98 -2.56 1.07
CA GLU A 96 8.32 -3.77 0.33
C GLU A 96 8.03 -3.64 -1.16
N LEU A 97 6.81 -3.23 -1.54
CA LEU A 97 6.41 -3.10 -2.94
C LEU A 97 7.28 -2.08 -3.70
N VAL A 98 7.67 -0.97 -3.06
CA VAL A 98 8.60 0.02 -3.63
C VAL A 98 9.95 -0.61 -3.94
N LYS A 99 10.52 -1.36 -3.01
CA LYS A 99 11.81 -2.06 -3.20
C LYS A 99 11.72 -3.14 -4.28
N MET A 100 10.65 -3.92 -4.27
CA MET A 100 10.43 -4.97 -5.26
C MET A 100 10.28 -4.38 -6.66
N TYR A 101 9.53 -3.29 -6.81
CA TYR A 101 9.37 -2.61 -8.10
C TYR A 101 10.67 -2.00 -8.61
N ALA A 102 11.44 -1.33 -7.75
CA ALA A 102 12.76 -0.82 -8.11
C ALA A 102 13.70 -1.95 -8.59
N THR A 103 13.70 -3.07 -7.87
CA THR A 103 14.48 -4.28 -8.25
C THR A 103 14.03 -4.84 -9.59
N TYR A 104 12.71 -4.94 -9.81
CA TYR A 104 12.13 -5.41 -11.06
C TYR A 104 12.56 -4.52 -12.23
N ARG A 105 12.43 -3.20 -12.09
CA ARG A 105 12.83 -2.22 -13.12
C ARG A 105 14.32 -2.30 -13.46
N ALA A 106 15.18 -2.41 -12.45
CA ALA A 106 16.62 -2.55 -12.63
C ALA A 106 16.97 -3.83 -13.40
N ARG A 107 16.36 -4.97 -13.07
CA ARG A 107 16.58 -6.26 -13.75
C ARG A 107 16.16 -6.22 -15.22
N HIS A 108 15.08 -5.49 -15.54
CA HIS A 108 14.52 -5.43 -16.89
C HIS A 108 14.98 -4.20 -17.69
N ARG A 109 15.96 -3.43 -17.16
CA ARG A 109 16.49 -2.20 -17.80
C ARG A 109 15.41 -1.15 -18.12
N LEU A 110 14.35 -1.12 -17.32
CA LEU A 110 13.28 -0.13 -17.40
C LEU A 110 13.72 1.06 -16.53
N LEU A 111 14.71 1.86 -16.96
CA LEU A 111 15.18 3.04 -16.23
C LEU A 111 14.32 4.28 -16.51
#